data_AF-A0A443Q790-F1
#
_entry.id   AF-A0A443Q790-F1
#
_cell.length_a   1.000
_cell.length_b   1.000
_cell.length_c   1.000
_cell.angle_alpha   90.00
_cell.angle_beta   90.00
_cell.angle_gamma   90.00
#
_symmetry.space_group_name_H-M   'P 1'
#
loop_
_entity.id
_entity.type
_entity.pdbx_description
1 polymer ?
#
loop_
_entity_poly.entity_id
_entity_poly.type
_entity_poly.pdbx_seq_one_letter_code
_entity_poly.pdbx_strand_id
1 'polypeptide(L)'
;MRLERLCRHMLYEEFRIIFLLRKQREKAKISQLLSFSDLHRHGDRTPIGLYAKNVDRSFWYDSIGELTISGKLRMFNLGKYLRTRHANFLTGNPREVKIRSSMVPR
;
A
#
# COMPACT_ATOMS: atom_id res chain seq x y z
N MET A 1 23.69 -0.08 -5.04
CA MET A 1 23.00 -0.86 -3.99
C MET A 1 22.02 0.01 -3.20
N ARG A 2 20.77 0.23 -3.66
CA ARG A 2 19.75 0.90 -2.82
C ARG A 2 18.28 0.62 -3.21
N LEU A 3 18.03 -0.32 -4.11
CA LEU A 3 16.67 -0.77 -4.45
C LEU A 3 16.09 -1.77 -3.42
N GLU A 4 16.93 -2.45 -2.65
CA GLU A 4 16.49 -3.44 -1.66
C GLU A 4 15.89 -2.83 -0.37
N ARG A 5 16.17 -1.56 -0.06
CA ARG A 5 15.58 -0.89 1.12
C ARG A 5 14.11 -0.48 0.90
N LEU A 6 13.69 -0.30 -0.36
CA LEU A 6 12.28 -0.02 -0.67
C LEU A 6 11.42 -1.29 -0.59
N CYS A 7 12.00 -2.48 -0.83
CA CYS A 7 11.30 -3.76 -0.64
C CYS A 7 11.03 -4.10 0.83
N ARG A 8 11.88 -3.65 1.77
CA ARG A 8 11.68 -3.95 3.20
C ARG A 8 10.55 -3.16 3.86
N HIS A 9 10.12 -2.04 3.26
CA HIS A 9 8.96 -1.27 3.72
C HIS A 9 7.63 -1.71 3.08
N MET A 10 7.66 -2.71 2.20
CA MET A 10 6.49 -3.26 1.50
C MET A 10 5.84 -4.45 2.22
N LEU A 11 6.29 -4.75 3.45
CA LEU A 11 5.91 -5.97 4.16
C LEU A 11 4.79 -5.80 5.17
N TYR A 12 4.27 -4.60 5.41
CA TYR A 12 3.30 -4.36 6.47
C TYR A 12 2.26 -3.30 6.08
N GLU A 13 0.98 -3.63 6.34
CA GLU A 13 -0.14 -2.72 6.67
C GLU A 13 -1.14 -2.19 5.64
N GLU A 14 -2.35 -1.90 6.16
CA GLU A 14 -3.39 -1.06 5.57
C GLU A 14 -2.80 0.29 5.13
N PHE A 15 -2.85 0.62 3.84
CA PHE A 15 -2.18 1.78 3.26
C PHE A 15 -3.12 2.98 3.17
N ARG A 16 -2.80 4.05 3.90
CA ARG A 16 -3.38 5.37 3.68
C ARG A 16 -2.40 6.21 2.88
N ILE A 17 -2.69 6.41 1.59
CA ILE A 17 -1.88 7.25 0.70
C ILE A 17 -2.49 8.66 0.75
N ILE A 18 -1.77 9.61 1.33
CA ILE A 18 -2.16 11.03 1.39
C ILE A 18 -1.23 11.80 0.45
N PHE A 19 -1.79 12.38 -0.62
CA PHE A 19 -1.07 13.21 -1.56
C PHE A 19 -1.19 14.69 -1.17
N LEU A 20 -0.10 15.31 -0.71
CA LEU A 20 -0.06 16.73 -0.36
C LEU A 20 0.78 17.47 -1.40
N LEU A 21 0.14 18.11 -2.37
CA LEU A 21 0.83 19.03 -3.27
C LEU A 21 0.57 20.50 -2.91
N ARG A 22 1.65 21.27 -2.89
CA ARG A 22 1.66 22.74 -2.81
C ARG A 22 1.01 23.29 -4.08
N LYS A 23 -0.05 24.09 -3.89
CA LYS A 23 -0.77 24.80 -4.96
C LYS A 23 0.14 25.87 -5.57
N GLN A 24 0.54 25.70 -6.83
CA GLN A 24 1.06 26.80 -7.65
C GLN A 24 -0.10 27.49 -8.37
N ARG A 25 -0.15 28.82 -8.30
CA ARG A 25 -1.10 29.67 -9.03
C ARG A 25 -0.60 29.81 -10.47
N GLU A 26 -1.33 29.29 -11.46
CA GLU A 26 -1.97 30.07 -12.53
C GLU A 26 -2.75 29.20 -13.54
N LYS A 27 -3.53 29.89 -14.38
CA LYS A 27 -4.81 29.52 -15.00
C LYS A 27 -4.70 28.58 -16.22
N ALA A 28 -5.42 27.46 -16.17
CA ALA A 28 -6.12 26.84 -17.29
C ALA A 28 -7.24 25.95 -16.74
N LYS A 29 -8.44 26.02 -17.33
CA LYS A 29 -9.64 25.28 -16.89
C LYS A 29 -9.54 23.81 -17.34
N ILE A 30 -8.64 23.09 -16.68
CA ILE A 30 -8.54 21.63 -16.66
C ILE A 30 -8.91 21.25 -15.23
N SER A 31 -9.69 20.20 -15.01
CA SER A 31 -9.99 19.69 -13.66
C SER A 31 -8.68 19.37 -12.92
N GLN A 32 -8.19 20.31 -12.13
CA GLN A 32 -6.93 20.16 -11.39
C GLN A 32 -7.18 19.27 -10.16
N LEU A 33 -6.57 18.10 -10.12
CA LEU A 33 -6.54 17.24 -8.94
C LEU A 33 -5.65 17.89 -7.87
N LEU A 34 -6.28 18.50 -6.87
CA LEU A 34 -5.57 19.26 -5.82
C LEU A 34 -4.93 18.34 -4.77
N SER A 35 -5.66 17.29 -4.38
CA SER A 35 -5.23 16.28 -3.42
C SER A 35 -6.09 15.03 -3.60
N PHE A 36 -5.48 13.87 -3.39
CA PHE A 36 -6.15 12.58 -3.41
C PHE A 36 -5.76 11.81 -2.13
N SER A 37 -6.76 11.20 -1.51
CA SER A 37 -6.57 10.35 -0.33
C SER A 37 -7.29 9.04 -0.55
N ASP A 38 -6.56 7.94 -0.44
CA ASP A 38 -7.11 6.59 -0.53
C ASP A 38 -6.91 5.84 0.80
N LEU A 39 -7.84 4.95 1.10
CA LEU A 39 -7.86 4.10 2.28
C LEU A 39 -7.95 2.65 1.81
N HIS A 40 -6.83 1.95 1.85
CA HIS A 40 -6.77 0.55 1.46
C HIS A 40 -6.76 -0.38 2.67
N ARG A 41 -7.51 -1.47 2.51
CA ARG A 41 -7.30 -2.65 3.34
C ARG A 41 -5.89 -3.22 3.14
N HIS A 42 -5.35 -3.89 4.16
CA HIS A 42 -4.16 -4.71 4.07
C HIS A 42 -4.35 -5.76 2.96
N GLY A 43 -3.24 -6.22 2.36
CA GLY A 43 -3.27 -7.35 1.43
C GLY A 43 -3.72 -8.65 2.10
N ASP A 44 -3.94 -9.70 1.34
CA ASP A 44 -4.41 -10.95 1.92
C ASP A 44 -3.44 -11.50 2.97
N ARG A 45 -3.99 -11.90 4.10
CA ARG A 45 -3.28 -12.49 5.24
C ARG A 45 -3.86 -13.85 5.57
N THR A 46 -3.10 -14.63 6.32
CA THR A 46 -3.61 -15.85 6.94
C THR A 46 -4.67 -15.52 8.00
N PRO A 47 -5.49 -16.49 8.41
CA PRO A 47 -6.47 -16.29 9.49
C PRO A 47 -5.80 -15.78 10.76
N ILE A 48 -6.46 -14.90 11.52
CA ILE A 48 -5.93 -14.40 12.81
C ILE A 48 -6.08 -15.45 13.92
N GLY A 49 -7.05 -16.34 13.78
CA GLY A 49 -7.28 -17.46 14.68
C GLY A 49 -7.96 -18.59 13.93
N LEU A 50 -7.74 -19.81 14.41
CA LEU A 50 -8.37 -21.02 13.87
C LEU A 50 -9.58 -21.36 14.74
N TYR A 51 -10.72 -21.62 14.11
CA TYR A 51 -11.99 -21.87 14.80
C TYR A 51 -11.96 -23.17 15.61
N ALA A 52 -11.28 -24.22 15.12
CA ALA A 52 -11.13 -25.49 15.82
C ALA A 52 -9.68 -25.72 16.26
N LYS A 53 -9.51 -26.26 17.47
CA LYS A 53 -8.19 -26.58 18.06
C LYS A 53 -7.36 -27.55 17.21
N ASN A 54 -8.00 -28.37 16.39
CA ASN A 54 -7.38 -29.48 15.67
C ASN A 54 -7.08 -29.15 14.19
N VAL A 55 -7.18 -27.88 13.78
CA VAL A 55 -6.83 -27.49 12.41
C VAL A 55 -5.31 -27.49 12.27
N ASP A 56 -4.81 -28.25 11.29
CA ASP A 56 -3.40 -28.24 10.96
C ASP A 56 -2.98 -26.85 10.47
N ARG A 57 -2.00 -26.28 11.19
CA ARG A 57 -1.44 -24.95 10.88
C ARG A 57 -0.55 -24.98 9.66
N SER A 58 -0.09 -26.16 9.22
CA SER A 58 0.78 -26.34 8.05
C SER A 58 0.14 -25.85 6.74
N PHE A 59 -1.19 -25.76 6.67
CA PHE A 59 -1.91 -25.23 5.51
C PHE A 59 -1.56 -23.76 5.21
N TRP A 60 -1.15 -23.01 6.23
CA TRP A 60 -0.71 -21.64 6.10
C TRP A 60 0.82 -21.62 6.17
N TYR A 61 1.45 -21.61 5.00
CA TYR A 61 2.91 -21.51 4.89
C TYR A 61 3.46 -20.24 5.54
N ASP A 62 2.68 -19.16 5.49
CA ASP A 62 2.94 -17.92 6.23
C ASP A 62 2.40 -18.02 7.67
N SER A 63 3.03 -17.31 8.62
CA SER A 63 2.59 -17.29 10.02
C SER A 63 1.13 -16.81 10.17
N ILE A 64 0.42 -17.34 11.17
CA ILE A 64 -0.97 -16.99 11.50
C ILE A 64 -1.09 -15.48 11.76
N GLY A 65 -2.10 -14.85 11.15
CA GLY A 65 -2.37 -13.41 11.21
C GLY A 65 -1.57 -12.57 10.21
N GLU A 66 -0.58 -13.15 9.53
CA GLU A 66 0.40 -12.39 8.76
C GLU A 66 0.10 -12.34 7.25
N LEU A 67 0.62 -11.31 6.58
CA LEU A 67 0.49 -11.04 5.16
C LEU A 67 1.14 -12.15 4.36
N THR A 68 0.31 -12.76 3.52
CA THR A 68 0.78 -13.79 2.59
C THR A 68 1.69 -13.19 1.52
N ILE A 69 2.60 -13.99 0.97
CA ILE A 69 3.44 -13.57 -0.17
C ILE A 69 2.57 -13.07 -1.33
N SER A 70 1.47 -13.78 -1.62
CA SER A 70 0.49 -13.40 -2.64
C SER A 70 -0.21 -12.07 -2.32
N GLY A 71 -0.53 -11.82 -1.05
CA GLY A 71 -1.09 -10.55 -0.57
C GLY A 71 -0.14 -9.37 -0.78
N LYS A 72 1.15 -9.54 -0.42
CA LYS A 72 2.21 -8.56 -0.67
C LYS A 72 2.35 -8.26 -2.17
N LEU A 73 2.35 -9.29 -3.02
CA LEU A 73 2.44 -9.14 -4.47
C LEU A 73 1.24 -8.38 -5.06
N ARG A 74 0.01 -8.69 -4.61
CA ARG A 74 -1.19 -7.95 -5.02
C ARG A 74 -1.08 -6.46 -4.67
N MET A 75 -0.63 -6.15 -3.45
CA MET A 75 -0.47 -4.76 -3.01
C MET A 75 0.60 -4.02 -3.82
N PHE A 76 1.71 -4.68 -4.14
CA PHE A 76 2.73 -4.12 -5.01
C PHE A 76 2.18 -3.78 -6.41
N ASN A 77 1.41 -4.69 -7.00
CA ASN A 77 0.80 -4.46 -8.31
C ASN A 77 -0.26 -3.34 -8.26
N LEU A 78 -1.03 -3.24 -7.18
CA LEU A 78 -1.91 -2.08 -6.96
C LEU A 78 -1.13 -0.77 -6.93
N GLY A 79 0.02 -0.74 -6.23
CA GLY A 79 0.89 0.45 -6.20
C GLY A 79 1.38 0.87 -7.59
N LYS A 80 1.80 -0.10 -8.42
CA LYS A 80 2.17 0.16 -9.83
C LYS A 80 1.00 0.72 -10.65
N TYR A 81 -0.18 0.14 -10.45
CA TYR A 81 -1.39 0.58 -11.11
C TYR A 81 -1.75 2.02 -10.75
N LEU A 82 -1.74 2.37 -9.46
CA LEU A 82 -2.00 3.73 -8.99
C LEU A 82 -0.97 4.73 -9.52
N ARG A 83 0.32 4.36 -9.53
CA ARG A 83 1.39 5.17 -10.12
C ARG A 83 1.13 5.47 -11.60
N THR A 84 0.67 4.47 -12.35
CA THR A 84 0.36 4.60 -13.78
C THR A 84 -0.90 5.44 -14.00
N ARG A 85 -1.98 5.15 -13.27
CA ARG A 85 -3.26 5.87 -13.33
C ARG A 85 -3.09 7.36 -13.03
N HIS A 86 -2.21 7.72 -12.09
CA HIS A 86 -1.97 9.09 -11.69
C HIS A 86 -0.67 9.68 -12.28
N ALA A 87 -0.11 9.08 -13.34
CA ALA A 87 1.15 9.53 -13.94
C ALA A 87 1.11 11.02 -14.35
N ASN A 88 -0.03 11.50 -14.84
CA ASN A 88 -0.24 12.90 -15.23
C ASN A 88 -0.17 13.89 -14.04
N PHE A 89 -0.29 13.41 -12.81
CA PHE A 89 -0.29 14.23 -11.59
C PHE A 89 0.97 14.05 -10.73
N LEU A 90 1.81 13.07 -11.05
CA LEU A 90 2.93 12.65 -10.20
C LEU A 90 4.27 12.86 -10.91
N THR A 91 5.13 13.72 -10.36
CA THR A 91 6.44 14.00 -10.97
C THR A 91 7.48 12.92 -10.68
N GLY A 92 7.19 12.03 -9.72
CA GLY A 92 8.15 11.04 -9.22
C GLY A 92 8.98 11.55 -8.05
N ASN A 93 8.76 12.78 -7.60
CA ASN A 93 9.34 13.28 -6.36
C ASN A 93 8.76 12.50 -5.16
N PRO A 94 9.60 11.85 -4.32
CA PRO A 94 9.13 11.06 -3.18
C PRO A 94 8.34 11.86 -2.13
N ARG A 95 8.47 13.19 -2.10
CA ARG A 95 7.76 14.05 -1.14
C ARG A 95 6.28 14.27 -1.48
N GLU A 96 5.88 13.95 -2.71
CA GLU A 96 4.49 14.13 -3.15
C GLU A 96 3.57 13.05 -2.56
N VAL A 97 4.11 11.86 -2.30
CA VAL A 97 3.37 10.70 -1.81
C VAL A 97 3.70 10.47 -0.34
N LYS A 98 2.69 10.56 0.53
CA LYS A 98 2.81 10.20 1.94
C LYS A 98 2.03 8.92 2.21
N ILE A 99 2.67 7.95 2.83
CA ILE A 99 2.06 6.67 3.21
C ILE A 99 1.97 6.63 4.73
N ARG A 100 0.81 6.24 5.25
CA ARG A 100 0.59 5.96 6.68
C ARG A 100 -0.04 4.59 6.82
N SER A 101 0.46 3.84 7.80
CA SER A 101 0.04 2.48 8.11
C SER A 101 -0.58 2.39 9.50
N SER A 102 -1.30 1.31 9.75
CA SER A 102 -1.80 0.96 11.08
C SER A 102 -0.64 0.56 12.02
N MET A 103 -0.88 0.53 13.33
CA MET A 103 0.11 0.07 14.32
C MET A 103 0.18 -1.47 14.42
N VAL A 104 -0.76 -2.20 13.84
CA VAL A 104 -0.90 -3.64 14.08
C VAL A 104 -0.21 -4.41 12.96
N PRO A 105 0.94 -5.07 13.19
CA PRO A 105 1.63 -5.83 12.15
C PRO A 105 0.68 -6.84 11.48
N ARG A 106 0.76 -6.87 10.16
CA ARG A 106 0.12 -7.81 9.25
C ARG A 106 1.23 -8.38 8.39
#